data_AF-A0A8X7MY18-F1
#
_entry.id   AF-A0A8X7MY18-F1
#
_cell.length_a   1.000
_cell.length_b   1.000
_cell.length_c   1.000
_cell.angle_alpha   90.00
_cell.angle_beta   90.00
_cell.angle_gamma   90.00
#
_symmetry.space_group_name_H-M   'P 1'
#
loop_
_entity.id
_entity.type
_entity.pdbx_description
1 polymer ?
#
loop_
_entity_poly.entity_id
_entity_poly.type
_entity_poly.pdbx_seq_one_letter_code
_entity_poly.pdbx_strand_id
1 'polypeptide(L)'
;MSSPSAWSVPRNAVRDVCTTQRFFLPVAALVLLADVALTALIIKKVPYTEIDFATYIQQADVLLRGERDYHKITGDSGPCVYPAGHLYLYTLFHYLGSGLPNIPLSQLVFGGVYIANLAVVIALYHVGGAPTVLLPFLASSKRLHSIYVLRMFNDPLAMFFFYVSVLALCRRNWTAAVATFSFALSIKMNILLFLPALATTLFRALGLPRSLPLALLFLAVQLTLALPFITPSPTTRAHYLTQSFDLSRVFLFKWTVNWRFVPESVFLSGGFARGLLGGHVGMLGLFGLFRWTGIGRMGLGWVRLNWSGPVGAVAPAAAQYKSAVNRAKLERTFAPTADYILSSLFTANLIGIICSRSLHYQFYSWYAHQIPFLLWRAHLPILLKILLPITIELAWNTFPSTTLSSLVLLASHLVLLAGIWRAHAGDALQDEAVLRARAGFKPTAAAAAAFATGGGGGVVGGGSKASTRGGKKRR
;
A
#
# COMPACT_ATOMS: atom_id res chain seq x y z
N MET A 1 -33.83 -45.84 -4.84
CA MET A 1 -32.49 -45.31 -5.19
C MET A 1 -32.69 -44.04 -6.00
N SER A 2 -32.69 -42.88 -5.35
CA SER A 2 -32.72 -41.58 -6.02
C SER A 2 -31.30 -41.03 -6.07
N SER A 3 -30.75 -40.91 -7.27
CA SER A 3 -29.46 -40.30 -7.58
C SER A 3 -29.37 -38.88 -6.97
N PRO A 4 -28.30 -38.50 -6.27
CA PRO A 4 -28.12 -37.14 -5.79
C PRO A 4 -27.99 -36.19 -6.99
N SER A 5 -28.80 -35.14 -7.03
CA SER A 5 -28.75 -34.10 -8.05
C SER A 5 -27.35 -33.46 -8.09
N ALA A 6 -26.67 -33.54 -9.23
CA ALA A 6 -25.29 -33.07 -9.44
C ALA A 6 -25.10 -31.53 -9.41
N TRP A 7 -26.08 -30.76 -8.94
CA TRP A 7 -26.11 -29.30 -9.06
C TRP A 7 -26.48 -28.54 -7.78
N SER A 8 -26.47 -29.17 -6.60
CA SER A 8 -26.55 -28.41 -5.36
C SER A 8 -25.16 -27.91 -4.97
N VAL A 9 -24.82 -26.65 -5.29
CA VAL A 9 -23.69 -25.97 -4.66
C VAL A 9 -23.92 -26.04 -3.14
N PRO A 10 -23.09 -26.74 -2.36
CA PRO A 10 -23.34 -26.87 -0.92
C PRO A 10 -23.40 -25.47 -0.30
N ARG A 11 -24.33 -25.18 0.61
CA ARG A 11 -24.39 -23.87 1.32
C ARG A 11 -23.03 -23.44 1.91
N ASN A 12 -22.17 -24.42 2.21
CA ASN A 12 -20.80 -24.22 2.67
C ASN A 12 -19.90 -23.57 1.59
N ALA A 13 -20.08 -23.87 0.30
CA ALA A 13 -19.26 -23.31 -0.78
C ALA A 13 -19.49 -21.81 -0.99
N VAL A 14 -20.74 -21.32 -0.91
CA VAL A 14 -21.04 -19.88 -1.00
C VAL A 14 -20.41 -19.12 0.16
N ARG A 15 -20.58 -19.62 1.39
CA ARG A 15 -19.93 -19.06 2.58
C ARG A 15 -18.40 -19.04 2.42
N ASP A 16 -17.83 -20.12 1.92
CA ASP A 16 -16.39 -20.26 1.75
C ASP A 16 -15.83 -19.25 0.71
N VAL A 17 -16.52 -19.03 -0.41
CA VAL A 17 -16.14 -17.99 -1.39
C VAL A 17 -16.26 -16.58 -0.79
N CYS A 18 -17.33 -16.32 -0.04
CA CYS A 18 -17.61 -15.00 0.51
C CYS A 18 -16.69 -14.60 1.66
N THR A 19 -16.13 -15.56 2.41
CA THR A 19 -15.46 -15.26 3.69
C THR A 19 -14.07 -15.85 3.83
N THR A 20 -13.64 -16.73 2.92
CA THR A 20 -12.36 -17.45 3.04
C THR A 20 -11.55 -17.38 1.74
N GLN A 21 -10.37 -18.02 1.74
CA GLN A 21 -9.52 -18.21 0.57
C GLN A 21 -9.60 -19.61 -0.04
N ARG A 22 -10.58 -20.45 0.36
CA ARG A 22 -10.65 -21.85 -0.08
C ARG A 22 -10.63 -22.01 -1.61
N PHE A 23 -11.28 -21.09 -2.34
CA PHE A 23 -11.36 -21.11 -3.79
C PHE A 23 -10.52 -20.00 -4.45
N PHE A 24 -9.51 -19.48 -3.75
CA PHE A 24 -8.77 -18.31 -4.20
C PHE A 24 -8.06 -18.53 -5.53
N LEU A 25 -7.30 -19.63 -5.67
CA LEU A 25 -6.52 -19.89 -6.89
C LEU A 25 -7.39 -20.13 -8.14
N PRO A 26 -8.44 -20.98 -8.10
CA PRO A 26 -9.32 -21.15 -9.25
C PRO A 26 -10.00 -19.84 -9.69
N VAL A 27 -10.52 -19.05 -8.73
CA VAL A 27 -11.17 -17.77 -9.05
C VAL A 27 -10.17 -16.75 -9.56
N ALA A 28 -8.96 -16.69 -8.99
CA ALA A 28 -7.88 -15.84 -9.49
C ALA A 28 -7.52 -16.16 -10.95
N ALA A 29 -7.41 -17.46 -11.29
CA ALA A 29 -7.12 -17.89 -12.66
C ALA A 29 -8.25 -17.49 -13.62
N LEU A 30 -9.51 -17.69 -13.22
CA LEU A 30 -10.67 -17.28 -14.02
C LEU A 30 -10.73 -15.77 -14.24
N VAL A 31 -10.49 -14.98 -13.18
CA VAL A 31 -10.44 -13.52 -13.28
C VAL A 31 -9.35 -13.08 -14.25
N LEU A 32 -8.14 -13.61 -14.14
CA LEU A 32 -7.03 -13.28 -15.05
C LEU A 32 -7.33 -13.68 -16.50
N LEU A 33 -7.84 -14.89 -16.75
CA LEU A 33 -8.17 -15.35 -18.10
C LEU A 33 -9.30 -14.53 -18.73
N ALA A 34 -10.35 -14.25 -17.95
CA ALA A 34 -11.45 -13.41 -18.40
C ALA A 34 -10.97 -12.00 -18.74
N ASP A 35 -10.09 -11.43 -17.93
CA ASP A 35 -9.62 -10.06 -18.13
C ASP A 35 -8.58 -9.93 -19.25
N VAL A 36 -7.78 -10.98 -19.50
CA VAL A 36 -6.97 -11.11 -20.72
C VAL A 36 -7.85 -11.03 -21.96
N ALA A 37 -8.94 -11.80 -21.99
CA ALA A 37 -9.89 -11.81 -23.11
C ALA A 37 -10.60 -10.45 -23.25
N LEU A 38 -11.04 -9.86 -22.13
CA LEU A 38 -11.69 -8.54 -22.11
C LEU A 38 -10.74 -7.45 -22.61
N THR A 39 -9.51 -7.41 -22.10
CA THR A 39 -8.49 -6.42 -22.49
C THR A 39 -8.16 -6.54 -23.98
N ALA A 40 -7.98 -7.77 -24.48
CA ALA A 40 -7.76 -8.00 -25.92
C ALA A 40 -8.96 -7.56 -26.77
N LEU A 41 -10.18 -7.81 -26.31
CA LEU A 41 -11.40 -7.36 -26.98
C LEU A 41 -11.49 -5.83 -27.00
N ILE A 42 -11.17 -5.16 -25.90
CA ILE A 42 -11.17 -3.69 -25.80
C ILE A 42 -10.16 -3.09 -26.79
N ILE A 43 -8.93 -3.60 -26.82
CA ILE A 43 -7.90 -3.14 -27.78
C ILE A 43 -8.39 -3.33 -29.22
N LYS A 44 -9.06 -4.44 -29.53
CA LYS A 44 -9.56 -4.74 -30.88
C LYS A 44 -10.80 -3.91 -31.28
N LYS A 45 -11.65 -3.54 -30.33
CA LYS A 45 -13.00 -3.02 -30.61
C LYS A 45 -13.22 -1.56 -30.22
N VAL A 46 -12.40 -0.99 -29.35
CA VAL A 46 -12.57 0.39 -28.86
C VAL A 46 -11.43 1.25 -29.39
N PRO A 47 -11.73 2.38 -30.07
CA PRO A 47 -10.70 3.28 -30.56
C PRO A 47 -9.80 3.83 -29.46
N TYR A 48 -8.51 3.92 -29.76
CA TYR A 48 -7.54 4.65 -28.96
C TYR A 48 -7.92 6.14 -28.87
N THR A 49 -7.65 6.78 -27.73
CA THR A 49 -7.86 8.23 -27.53
C THR A 49 -6.58 8.86 -27.00
N GLU A 50 -5.93 9.67 -27.83
CA GLU A 50 -4.73 10.42 -27.45
C GLU A 50 -5.02 11.48 -26.39
N ILE A 51 -4.15 11.56 -25.38
CA ILE A 51 -4.18 12.62 -24.36
C ILE A 51 -2.75 13.08 -24.07
N ASP A 52 -1.88 12.16 -23.65
CA ASP A 52 -0.50 12.49 -23.25
C ASP A 52 0.55 11.50 -23.80
N PHE A 53 0.16 10.37 -24.39
CA PHE A 53 1.12 9.32 -24.78
C PHE A 53 2.11 9.80 -25.83
N ALA A 54 1.63 10.54 -26.83
CA ALA A 54 2.49 11.15 -27.84
C ALA A 54 3.50 12.12 -27.20
N THR A 55 3.05 12.93 -26.23
CA THR A 55 3.92 13.84 -25.47
C THR A 55 4.99 13.09 -24.68
N TYR A 56 4.68 11.93 -24.08
CA TYR A 56 5.69 11.13 -23.39
C TYR A 56 6.81 10.66 -24.33
N ILE A 57 6.45 10.26 -25.56
CA ILE A 57 7.44 9.85 -26.58
C ILE A 57 8.25 11.05 -27.08
N GLN A 58 7.62 12.21 -27.28
CA GLN A 58 8.32 13.45 -27.65
C GLN A 58 9.33 13.87 -26.58
N GLN A 59 8.96 13.80 -25.30
CA GLN A 59 9.86 14.12 -24.19
C GLN A 59 11.04 13.13 -24.12
N ALA A 60 10.80 11.84 -24.39
CA ALA A 60 11.87 10.85 -24.52
C ALA A 60 12.78 11.12 -25.72
N ASP A 61 12.23 11.57 -26.86
CA ASP A 61 13.03 11.96 -28.03
C ASP A 61 13.98 13.13 -27.72
N VAL A 62 13.50 14.16 -27.01
CA VAL A 62 14.33 15.28 -26.58
C VAL A 62 15.48 14.82 -25.68
N LEU A 63 15.22 13.87 -24.75
CA LEU A 63 16.26 13.24 -23.94
C LEU A 63 17.30 12.51 -24.82
N LEU A 64 16.83 11.71 -25.80
CA LEU A 64 17.69 10.92 -26.68
C LEU A 64 18.58 11.78 -27.59
N ARG A 65 18.15 13.01 -27.91
CA ARG A 65 18.95 14.01 -28.62
C ARG A 65 20.03 14.69 -27.77
N GLY A 66 20.16 14.30 -26.50
CA GLY A 66 21.23 14.78 -25.61
C GLY A 66 20.81 15.89 -24.65
N GLU A 67 19.55 16.35 -24.67
CA GLU A 67 19.08 17.37 -23.73
C GLU A 67 19.02 16.82 -22.30
N ARG A 68 19.47 17.61 -21.34
CA ARG A 68 19.51 17.29 -19.90
C ARG A 68 18.89 18.37 -19.03
N ASP A 69 18.54 19.51 -19.61
CA ASP A 69 17.81 20.56 -18.94
C ASP A 69 16.30 20.26 -18.95
N TYR A 70 15.73 19.95 -17.79
CA TYR A 70 14.31 19.63 -17.64
C TYR A 70 13.37 20.72 -18.16
N HIS A 71 13.74 21.99 -18.06
CA HIS A 71 12.91 23.09 -18.58
C HIS A 71 12.77 23.05 -20.12
N LYS A 72 13.69 22.36 -20.81
CA LYS A 72 13.67 22.20 -22.27
C LYS A 72 13.05 20.88 -22.72
N ILE A 73 12.80 19.95 -21.81
CA ILE A 73 12.14 18.68 -22.11
C ILE A 73 10.63 18.89 -22.10
N THR A 74 10.06 19.11 -23.28
CA THR A 74 8.63 19.39 -23.48
C THR A 74 8.05 18.59 -24.64
N GLY A 75 6.73 18.46 -24.69
CA GLY A 75 5.98 18.00 -25.87
C GLY A 75 4.65 18.76 -25.99
N ASP A 76 3.75 18.26 -26.84
CA ASP A 76 2.51 18.97 -27.22
C ASP A 76 1.58 19.27 -26.04
N SER A 77 1.49 18.36 -25.05
CA SER A 77 0.70 18.55 -23.83
C SER A 77 1.47 19.29 -22.71
N GLY A 78 2.70 19.76 -22.98
CA GLY A 78 3.48 20.61 -22.07
C GLY A 78 4.81 19.99 -21.58
N PRO A 79 5.43 20.62 -20.55
CA PRO A 79 6.75 20.24 -20.06
C PRO A 79 6.75 18.91 -19.29
N CYS A 80 7.92 18.27 -19.20
CA CYS A 80 8.13 17.07 -18.41
C CYS A 80 8.12 17.39 -16.90
N VAL A 81 7.05 17.02 -16.23
CA VAL A 81 6.86 17.21 -14.77
C VAL A 81 6.99 15.90 -13.99
N TYR A 82 7.64 14.90 -14.58
CA TYR A 82 7.84 13.57 -14.00
C TYR A 82 9.33 13.37 -13.71
N PRO A 83 9.71 12.59 -12.68
CA PRO A 83 11.11 12.33 -12.43
C PRO A 83 11.75 11.43 -13.51
N ALA A 84 13.07 11.28 -13.42
CA ALA A 84 13.90 10.67 -14.45
C ALA A 84 13.46 9.29 -14.95
N GLY A 85 12.88 8.46 -14.07
CA GLY A 85 12.41 7.12 -14.42
C GLY A 85 11.32 7.14 -15.48
N HIS A 86 10.49 8.18 -15.53
CA HIS A 86 9.51 8.38 -16.60
C HIS A 86 10.21 8.44 -17.96
N LEU A 87 11.16 9.35 -18.14
CA LEU A 87 11.84 9.53 -19.43
C LEU A 87 12.53 8.25 -19.88
N TYR A 88 13.21 7.53 -18.98
CA TYR A 88 13.88 6.28 -19.31
C TYR A 88 12.93 5.15 -19.69
N LEU A 89 11.71 5.09 -19.13
CA LEU A 89 10.72 4.12 -19.57
C LEU A 89 10.19 4.47 -20.95
N TYR A 90 9.97 5.75 -21.24
CA TYR A 90 9.43 6.17 -22.53
C TYR A 90 10.44 6.18 -23.68
N THR A 91 11.75 6.10 -23.41
CA THR A 91 12.72 5.77 -24.47
C THR A 91 12.49 4.37 -25.04
N LEU A 92 12.01 3.42 -24.24
CA LEU A 92 11.65 2.08 -24.74
C LEU A 92 10.53 2.17 -25.77
N PHE A 93 9.47 2.93 -25.47
CA PHE A 93 8.35 3.15 -26.40
C PHE A 93 8.77 3.95 -27.64
N HIS A 94 9.69 4.91 -27.49
CA HIS A 94 10.31 5.60 -28.62
C HIS A 94 11.03 4.63 -29.56
N TYR A 95 11.85 3.72 -29.03
CA TYR A 95 12.53 2.71 -29.84
C TYR A 95 11.56 1.74 -30.52
N LEU A 96 10.51 1.29 -29.81
CA LEU A 96 9.48 0.40 -30.37
C LEU A 96 8.71 0.99 -31.56
N GLY A 97 8.66 2.31 -31.67
CA GLY A 97 8.02 2.99 -32.78
C GLY A 97 8.96 3.80 -33.67
N SER A 98 10.27 3.55 -33.60
CA SER A 98 11.29 4.22 -34.41
C SER A 98 11.19 5.75 -34.35
N GLY A 99 10.95 6.29 -33.15
CA GLY A 99 10.79 7.72 -32.89
C GLY A 99 9.37 8.25 -32.98
N LEU A 100 8.39 7.44 -33.39
CA LEU A 100 6.98 7.79 -33.43
C LEU A 100 6.15 6.89 -32.50
N PRO A 101 4.95 7.32 -32.08
CA PRO A 101 4.04 6.47 -31.31
C PRO A 101 3.53 5.26 -32.11
N ASN A 102 4.08 4.06 -31.84
CA ASN A 102 3.53 2.80 -32.35
C ASN A 102 2.33 2.37 -31.49
N ILE A 103 1.15 2.91 -31.79
CA ILE A 103 -0.06 2.71 -30.98
C ILE A 103 -0.43 1.23 -30.82
N PRO A 104 -0.54 0.40 -31.88
CA PRO A 104 -0.95 -1.00 -31.72
C PRO A 104 -0.02 -1.80 -30.80
N LEU A 105 1.29 -1.66 -30.98
CA LEU A 105 2.26 -2.37 -30.14
C LEU A 105 2.26 -1.83 -28.71
N SER A 106 2.13 -0.51 -28.54
CA SER A 106 2.08 0.12 -27.22
C SER A 106 0.83 -0.32 -26.46
N GLN A 107 -0.33 -0.44 -27.11
CA GLN A 107 -1.54 -0.97 -26.48
C GLN A 107 -1.36 -2.42 -26.02
N LEU A 108 -0.65 -3.26 -26.77
CA LEU A 108 -0.31 -4.62 -26.34
C LEU A 108 0.61 -4.62 -25.12
N VAL A 109 1.64 -3.76 -25.11
CA VAL A 109 2.55 -3.60 -23.96
C VAL A 109 1.78 -3.14 -22.72
N PHE A 110 0.96 -2.10 -22.84
CA PHE A 110 0.12 -1.61 -21.75
C PHE A 110 -0.94 -2.64 -21.30
N GLY A 111 -1.46 -3.46 -22.22
CA GLY A 111 -2.32 -4.59 -21.91
C GLY A 111 -1.58 -5.65 -21.09
N GLY A 112 -0.35 -5.98 -21.47
CA GLY A 112 0.53 -6.86 -20.69
C GLY A 112 0.80 -6.30 -19.29
N VAL A 113 1.10 -4.99 -19.19
CA VAL A 113 1.28 -4.31 -17.90
C VAL A 113 0.01 -4.34 -17.06
N TYR A 114 -1.17 -4.17 -17.66
CA TYR A 114 -2.45 -4.27 -16.96
C TYR A 114 -2.65 -5.65 -16.33
N ILE A 115 -2.48 -6.72 -17.11
CA ILE A 115 -2.65 -8.10 -16.63
C ILE A 115 -1.58 -8.46 -15.59
N ALA A 116 -0.32 -8.06 -15.81
CA ALA A 116 0.74 -8.27 -14.83
C ALA A 116 0.45 -7.53 -13.52
N ASN A 117 -0.03 -6.29 -13.59
CA ASN A 117 -0.44 -5.51 -12.43
C ASN A 117 -1.59 -6.21 -11.69
N LEU A 118 -2.62 -6.67 -12.40
CA LEU A 118 -3.73 -7.42 -11.81
C LEU A 118 -3.24 -8.69 -11.10
N ALA A 119 -2.32 -9.45 -11.70
CA ALA A 119 -1.75 -10.64 -11.09
C ALA A 119 -0.99 -10.32 -9.79
N VAL A 120 -0.21 -9.22 -9.76
CA VAL A 120 0.47 -8.76 -8.55
C VAL A 120 -0.54 -8.34 -7.48
N VAL A 121 -1.58 -7.58 -7.84
CA VAL A 121 -2.65 -7.19 -6.91
C VAL A 121 -3.38 -8.43 -6.35
N ILE A 122 -3.71 -9.41 -7.17
CA ILE A 122 -4.29 -10.68 -6.71
C ILE A 122 -3.35 -11.38 -5.72
N ALA A 123 -2.04 -11.41 -5.99
CA ALA A 123 -1.07 -11.96 -5.05
C ALA A 123 -1.03 -11.19 -3.71
N LEU A 124 -1.19 -9.86 -3.73
CA LEU A 124 -1.32 -9.05 -2.52
C LEU A 124 -2.59 -9.40 -1.73
N TYR A 125 -3.73 -9.61 -2.41
CA TYR A 125 -4.96 -10.05 -1.77
C TYR A 125 -4.81 -11.44 -1.14
N HIS A 126 -4.04 -12.33 -1.77
CA HIS A 126 -3.74 -13.65 -1.21
C HIS A 126 -2.94 -13.52 0.09
N VAL A 127 -1.77 -12.88 0.05
CA VAL A 127 -0.90 -12.75 1.24
C VAL A 127 -1.54 -11.89 2.33
N GLY A 128 -2.38 -10.94 1.96
CA GLY A 128 -3.15 -10.10 2.88
C GLY A 128 -4.32 -10.81 3.53
N GLY A 129 -4.64 -12.07 3.17
CA GLY A 129 -5.75 -12.80 3.76
C GLY A 129 -7.13 -12.26 3.35
N ALA A 130 -7.25 -11.67 2.16
CA ALA A 130 -8.51 -11.19 1.62
C ALA A 130 -9.36 -12.35 1.07
N PRO A 131 -10.70 -12.33 1.23
CA PRO A 131 -11.57 -13.40 0.78
C PRO A 131 -11.71 -13.42 -0.75
N THR A 132 -12.00 -14.60 -1.29
CA THR A 132 -12.09 -14.85 -2.73
C THR A 132 -13.14 -13.99 -3.45
N VAL A 133 -14.24 -13.63 -2.79
CA VAL A 133 -15.31 -12.80 -3.37
C VAL A 133 -14.85 -11.41 -3.84
N LEU A 134 -13.71 -10.91 -3.38
CA LEU A 134 -13.23 -9.59 -3.79
C LEU A 134 -12.54 -9.60 -5.16
N LEU A 135 -12.09 -10.76 -5.65
CA LEU A 135 -11.27 -10.84 -6.87
C LEU A 135 -11.98 -10.30 -8.12
N PRO A 136 -13.27 -10.60 -8.39
CA PRO A 136 -13.96 -10.05 -9.56
C PRO A 136 -13.99 -8.52 -9.61
N PHE A 137 -14.04 -7.85 -8.45
CA PHE A 137 -14.05 -6.38 -8.40
C PHE A 137 -12.74 -5.75 -8.89
N LEU A 138 -11.63 -6.50 -8.88
CA LEU A 138 -10.32 -6.02 -9.34
C LEU A 138 -10.26 -5.86 -10.87
N ALA A 139 -11.02 -6.68 -11.60
CA ALA A 139 -11.11 -6.66 -13.07
C ALA A 139 -12.28 -5.79 -13.58
N SER A 140 -13.23 -5.42 -12.71
CA SER A 140 -14.53 -4.87 -13.16
C SER A 140 -14.55 -3.36 -13.44
N SER A 141 -13.40 -2.69 -13.57
CA SER A 141 -13.35 -1.24 -13.79
C SER A 141 -13.20 -0.89 -15.27
N LYS A 142 -14.24 -0.27 -15.84
CA LYS A 142 -14.20 0.33 -17.18
C LYS A 142 -13.08 1.38 -17.28
N ARG A 143 -12.93 2.17 -16.23
CA ARG A 143 -11.97 3.28 -16.23
C ARG A 143 -10.53 2.80 -16.19
N LEU A 144 -10.22 1.76 -15.42
CA LEU A 144 -8.87 1.20 -15.39
C LEU A 144 -8.44 0.71 -16.77
N HIS A 145 -9.27 -0.08 -17.45
CA HIS A 145 -9.01 -0.48 -18.83
C HIS A 145 -8.73 0.71 -19.74
N SER A 146 -9.56 1.75 -19.63
CA SER A 146 -9.40 2.95 -20.45
C SER A 146 -8.10 3.71 -20.14
N ILE A 147 -7.67 3.78 -18.88
CA ILE A 147 -6.40 4.41 -18.47
C ILE A 147 -5.21 3.63 -19.02
N TYR A 148 -5.22 2.30 -18.91
CA TYR A 148 -4.10 1.45 -19.34
C TYR A 148 -4.03 1.36 -20.86
N VAL A 149 -5.08 0.87 -21.54
CA VAL A 149 -4.97 0.45 -22.94
C VAL A 149 -5.60 1.39 -23.96
N LEU A 150 -6.40 2.38 -23.54
CA LEU A 150 -7.00 3.36 -24.46
C LEU A 150 -6.39 4.76 -24.36
N ARG A 151 -5.61 5.03 -23.31
CA ARG A 151 -4.93 6.32 -23.07
C ARG A 151 -3.44 6.17 -22.77
N MET A 152 -2.99 5.00 -22.32
CA MET A 152 -1.57 4.67 -22.10
C MET A 152 -0.85 5.68 -21.20
N PHE A 153 -1.51 6.05 -20.11
CA PHE A 153 -0.97 7.01 -19.14
C PHE A 153 0.28 6.47 -18.42
N ASN A 154 1.13 7.39 -17.94
CA ASN A 154 2.30 7.07 -17.13
C ASN A 154 1.94 6.41 -15.77
N ASP A 155 0.79 6.75 -15.21
CA ASP A 155 0.30 6.31 -13.89
C ASP A 155 0.31 4.78 -13.71
N PRO A 156 -0.26 3.98 -14.63
CA PRO A 156 -0.12 2.52 -14.69
C PRO A 156 1.27 1.96 -14.40
N LEU A 157 2.32 2.52 -15.02
CA LEU A 157 3.69 2.01 -14.91
C LEU A 157 4.21 2.22 -13.49
N ALA A 158 4.03 3.42 -12.94
CA ALA A 158 4.41 3.72 -11.56
C ALA A 158 3.67 2.80 -10.56
N MET A 159 2.37 2.59 -10.76
CA MET A 159 1.56 1.76 -9.88
C MET A 159 1.94 0.27 -9.96
N PHE A 160 2.32 -0.24 -11.13
CA PHE A 160 2.83 -1.61 -11.27
C PHE A 160 4.07 -1.84 -10.39
N PHE A 161 5.09 -0.99 -10.53
CA PHE A 161 6.31 -1.12 -9.72
C PHE A 161 6.03 -0.89 -8.23
N PHE A 162 5.10 0.00 -7.88
CA PHE A 162 4.64 0.15 -6.51
C PHE A 162 4.05 -1.15 -5.96
N TYR A 163 3.11 -1.80 -6.65
CA TYR A 163 2.54 -3.06 -6.13
C TYR A 163 3.56 -4.19 -6.05
N VAL A 164 4.54 -4.25 -6.97
CA VAL A 164 5.67 -5.19 -6.88
C VAL A 164 6.51 -4.92 -5.62
N SER A 165 6.79 -3.64 -5.32
CA SER A 165 7.46 -3.24 -4.08
C SER A 165 6.67 -3.69 -2.84
N VAL A 166 5.35 -3.48 -2.82
CA VAL A 166 4.50 -3.89 -1.70
C VAL A 166 4.48 -5.41 -1.54
N LEU A 167 4.54 -6.18 -2.63
CA LEU A 167 4.61 -7.64 -2.57
C LEU A 167 5.96 -8.10 -1.99
N ALA A 168 7.06 -7.46 -2.39
CA ALA A 168 8.38 -7.69 -1.79
C ALA A 168 8.37 -7.34 -0.29
N LEU A 169 7.68 -6.27 0.10
CA LEU A 169 7.52 -5.84 1.49
C LEU A 169 6.74 -6.87 2.32
N CYS A 170 5.62 -7.38 1.78
CA CYS A 170 4.83 -8.46 2.42
C CYS A 170 5.63 -9.76 2.54
N ARG A 171 6.54 -10.02 1.60
CA ARG A 171 7.50 -11.14 1.63
C ARG A 171 8.76 -10.86 2.46
N ARG A 172 8.84 -9.68 3.09
CA ARG A 172 9.95 -9.25 3.95
C ARG A 172 11.30 -9.18 3.23
N ASN A 173 11.28 -8.99 1.91
CA ASN A 173 12.47 -8.63 1.14
C ASN A 173 12.59 -7.11 1.13
N TRP A 174 13.11 -6.56 2.23
CA TRP A 174 13.14 -5.11 2.50
C TRP A 174 13.98 -4.33 1.48
N THR A 175 15.12 -4.88 1.06
CA THR A 175 16.00 -4.26 0.06
C THR A 175 15.31 -4.13 -1.29
N ALA A 176 14.73 -5.22 -1.81
CA ALA A 176 14.01 -5.19 -3.07
C ALA A 176 12.78 -4.27 -2.98
N ALA A 177 12.04 -4.35 -1.86
CA ALA A 177 10.88 -3.48 -1.65
C ALA A 177 11.26 -2.00 -1.74
N VAL A 178 12.31 -1.56 -1.04
CA VAL A 178 12.72 -0.16 -1.01
C VAL A 178 13.34 0.30 -2.33
N ALA A 179 14.17 -0.54 -2.97
CA ALA A 179 14.72 -0.22 -4.28
C ALA A 179 13.63 -0.05 -5.34
N THR A 180 12.67 -0.99 -5.40
CA THR A 180 11.54 -0.91 -6.34
C THR A 180 10.57 0.21 -5.98
N PHE A 181 10.37 0.53 -4.70
CA PHE A 181 9.56 1.68 -4.28
C PHE A 181 10.18 3.00 -4.76
N SER A 182 11.49 3.15 -4.60
CA SER A 182 12.23 4.31 -5.11
C SER A 182 12.15 4.37 -6.63
N PHE A 183 12.30 3.24 -7.34
CA PHE A 183 12.10 3.21 -8.79
C PHE A 183 10.68 3.61 -9.20
N ALA A 184 9.63 3.15 -8.51
CA ALA A 184 8.26 3.57 -8.77
C ALA A 184 8.09 5.09 -8.59
N LEU A 185 8.69 5.65 -7.54
CA LEU A 185 8.69 7.08 -7.29
C LEU A 185 9.37 7.88 -8.41
N SER A 186 10.44 7.35 -9.00
CA SER A 186 11.12 8.05 -10.10
C SER A 186 10.31 8.07 -11.39
N ILE A 187 9.22 7.29 -11.49
CA ILE A 187 8.28 7.33 -12.62
C ILE A 187 7.19 8.36 -12.36
N LYS A 188 6.66 8.40 -11.13
CA LYS A 188 5.60 9.34 -10.76
C LYS A 188 5.61 9.67 -9.26
N MET A 189 5.46 10.95 -8.95
CA MET A 189 5.56 11.47 -7.58
C MET A 189 4.42 11.04 -6.64
N ASN A 190 3.29 10.54 -7.15
CA ASN A 190 2.16 10.09 -6.31
C ASN A 190 2.57 8.96 -5.35
N ILE A 191 3.65 8.24 -5.64
CA ILE A 191 4.22 7.22 -4.76
C ILE A 191 4.63 7.80 -3.38
N LEU A 192 4.88 9.12 -3.27
CA LEU A 192 5.12 9.79 -1.99
C LEU A 192 3.96 9.66 -1.00
N LEU A 193 2.72 9.50 -1.48
CA LEU A 193 1.54 9.35 -0.62
C LEU A 193 1.62 8.12 0.30
N PHE A 194 2.43 7.13 -0.06
CA PHE A 194 2.64 5.90 0.71
C PHE A 194 3.84 5.98 1.65
N LEU A 195 4.73 6.98 1.48
CA LEU A 195 6.02 7.06 2.17
C LEU A 195 5.89 7.08 3.71
N PRO A 196 4.93 7.80 4.33
CA PRO A 196 4.77 7.78 5.79
C PRO A 196 4.47 6.37 6.35
N ALA A 197 3.62 5.61 5.67
CA ALA A 197 3.28 4.24 6.07
C ALA A 197 4.42 3.26 5.78
N LEU A 198 5.17 3.44 4.68
CA LEU A 198 6.38 2.66 4.40
C LEU A 198 7.43 2.87 5.50
N ALA A 199 7.73 4.13 5.85
CA ALA A 199 8.70 4.46 6.89
C ALA A 199 8.28 3.86 8.25
N THR A 200 7.01 3.99 8.61
CA THR A 200 6.46 3.39 9.84
C THR A 200 6.60 1.87 9.83
N THR A 201 6.31 1.23 8.69
CA THR A 201 6.42 -0.23 8.52
C THR A 201 7.87 -0.70 8.69
N LEU A 202 8.83 -0.03 8.04
CA LEU A 202 10.25 -0.38 8.15
C LEU A 202 10.77 -0.18 9.58
N PHE A 203 10.44 0.93 10.22
CA PHE A 203 10.82 1.18 11.60
C PHE A 203 10.24 0.11 12.55
N ARG A 204 8.97 -0.24 12.39
CA ARG A 204 8.32 -1.30 13.18
C ARG A 204 8.94 -2.68 12.92
N ALA A 205 9.29 -2.99 11.67
CA ALA A 205 9.85 -4.28 11.29
C ALA A 205 11.32 -4.45 11.68
N LEU A 206 12.12 -3.38 11.62
CA LEU A 206 13.58 -3.45 11.62
C LEU A 206 14.26 -2.57 12.68
N GLY A 207 13.54 -1.58 13.23
CA GLY A 207 14.13 -0.51 14.02
C GLY A 207 14.90 0.51 13.19
N LEU A 208 15.39 1.58 13.85
CA LEU A 208 16.12 2.66 13.19
C LEU A 208 17.45 2.19 12.56
N PRO A 209 18.33 1.43 13.25
CA PRO A 209 19.66 1.12 12.73
C PRO A 209 19.64 0.33 11.41
N ARG A 210 18.62 -0.52 11.22
CA ARG A 210 18.46 -1.32 9.99
C ARG A 210 17.58 -0.65 8.95
N SER A 211 16.73 0.30 9.35
CA SER A 211 15.95 1.11 8.41
C SER A 211 16.80 2.20 7.75
N LEU A 212 17.82 2.73 8.44
CA LEU A 212 18.65 3.81 7.91
C LEU A 212 19.42 3.42 6.63
N PRO A 213 20.11 2.26 6.54
CA PRO A 213 20.72 1.83 5.27
C PRO A 213 19.72 1.66 4.12
N LEU A 214 18.47 1.27 4.42
CA LEU A 214 17.42 1.20 3.41
C LEU A 214 16.97 2.60 2.96
N ALA A 215 16.89 3.57 3.87
CA ALA A 215 16.64 4.96 3.51
C ALA A 215 17.77 5.52 2.63
N LEU A 216 19.03 5.17 2.92
CA LEU A 216 20.16 5.53 2.06
C LEU A 216 20.07 4.85 0.69
N LEU A 217 19.65 3.58 0.61
CA LEU A 217 19.39 2.90 -0.66
C LEU A 217 18.28 3.59 -1.47
N PHE A 218 17.19 3.99 -0.81
CA PHE A 218 16.11 4.75 -1.45
C PHE A 218 16.66 6.02 -2.10
N LEU A 219 17.48 6.78 -1.38
CA LEU A 219 18.13 8.00 -1.89
C LEU A 219 19.13 7.69 -3.01
N ALA A 220 19.93 6.62 -2.86
CA ALA A 220 20.90 6.20 -3.87
C ALA A 220 20.21 5.93 -5.22
N VAL A 221 19.09 5.19 -5.22
CA VAL A 221 18.32 4.95 -6.45
C VAL A 221 17.82 6.26 -7.09
N GLN A 222 17.29 7.20 -6.30
CA GLN A 222 16.87 8.51 -6.83
C GLN A 222 18.05 9.28 -7.45
N LEU A 223 19.16 9.37 -6.72
CA LEU A 223 20.35 10.10 -7.15
C LEU A 223 21.00 9.48 -8.40
N THR A 224 21.07 8.15 -8.47
CA THR A 224 21.59 7.44 -9.64
C THR A 224 20.76 7.75 -10.89
N LEU A 225 19.44 7.68 -10.80
CA LEU A 225 18.56 7.98 -11.92
C LEU A 225 18.59 9.47 -12.31
N ALA A 226 18.72 10.35 -11.33
CA ALA A 226 18.81 11.79 -11.54
C ALA A 226 20.16 12.26 -12.07
N LEU A 227 21.22 11.44 -11.98
CA LEU A 227 22.62 11.84 -12.22
C LEU A 227 22.81 12.63 -13.52
N PRO A 228 22.28 12.22 -14.68
CA PRO A 228 22.47 12.97 -15.94
C PRO A 228 21.88 14.38 -15.93
N PHE A 229 20.96 14.68 -15.03
CA PHE A 229 20.24 15.95 -14.94
C PHE A 229 20.78 16.87 -13.85
N ILE A 230 21.51 16.33 -12.87
CA ILE A 230 22.00 17.09 -11.70
C ILE A 230 23.51 17.37 -11.71
N THR A 231 24.27 16.69 -12.56
CA THR A 231 25.72 16.86 -12.70
C THR A 231 26.15 17.94 -13.71
N PRO A 232 25.45 18.21 -14.83
CA PRO A 232 26.00 19.10 -15.87
C PRO A 232 26.25 20.52 -15.38
N SER A 233 25.34 21.10 -14.58
CA SER A 233 25.50 22.44 -14.01
C SER A 233 24.61 22.65 -12.79
N PRO A 234 24.88 23.66 -11.94
CA PRO A 234 23.96 24.06 -10.87
C PRO A 234 22.56 24.43 -11.38
N THR A 235 22.46 25.03 -12.57
CA THR A 235 21.20 25.43 -13.19
C THR A 235 20.35 24.23 -13.60
N THR A 236 20.94 23.27 -14.33
CA THR A 236 20.24 22.03 -14.74
C THR A 236 19.78 21.21 -13.53
N ARG A 237 20.62 21.15 -12.48
CA ARG A 237 20.25 20.55 -11.19
C ARG A 237 19.04 21.23 -10.57
N ALA A 238 19.01 22.56 -10.53
CA ALA A 238 17.88 23.31 -9.99
C ALA A 238 16.60 23.00 -10.79
N HIS A 239 16.67 23.07 -12.12
CA HIS A 239 15.54 22.75 -13.01
C HIS A 239 15.02 21.33 -12.81
N TYR A 240 15.90 20.33 -12.66
CA TYR A 240 15.50 18.97 -12.32
C TYR A 240 14.74 18.92 -11.00
N LEU A 241 15.31 19.46 -9.92
CA LEU A 241 14.75 19.36 -8.57
C LEU A 241 13.41 20.10 -8.46
N THR A 242 13.23 21.22 -9.16
CA THR A 242 11.97 22.00 -9.12
C THR A 242 10.88 21.39 -10.00
N GLN A 243 11.23 20.84 -11.17
CA GLN A 243 10.22 20.38 -12.14
C GLN A 243 9.84 18.91 -11.97
N SER A 244 10.79 18.04 -11.58
CA SER A 244 10.51 16.60 -11.40
C SER A 244 9.60 16.29 -10.20
N PHE A 245 9.61 17.16 -9.19
CA PHE A 245 8.78 17.09 -7.98
C PHE A 245 8.04 18.42 -7.75
N ASP A 246 7.38 18.93 -8.80
CA ASP A 246 6.66 20.20 -8.71
C ASP A 246 5.38 20.10 -7.84
N LEU A 247 5.53 20.44 -6.55
CA LEU A 247 4.44 20.54 -5.59
C LEU A 247 3.61 21.84 -5.73
N SER A 248 4.10 22.81 -6.52
CA SER A 248 3.42 24.09 -6.74
C SER A 248 2.36 23.99 -7.85
N ARG A 249 2.48 22.97 -8.72
CA ARG A 249 1.61 22.80 -9.88
C ARG A 249 0.13 22.86 -9.52
N VAL A 250 -0.58 23.73 -10.24
CA VAL A 250 -2.04 23.86 -10.16
C VAL A 250 -2.65 23.20 -11.39
N PHE A 251 -3.40 22.14 -11.17
CA PHE A 251 -4.15 21.49 -12.23
C PHE A 251 -5.44 22.27 -12.54
N LEU A 252 -5.86 22.23 -13.80
CA LEU A 252 -7.03 22.97 -14.28
C LEU A 252 -8.31 22.47 -13.60
N PHE A 253 -9.11 23.39 -13.07
CA PHE A 253 -10.39 23.08 -12.43
C PHE A 253 -11.34 22.31 -13.36
N LYS A 254 -11.32 22.58 -14.68
CA LYS A 254 -12.18 21.88 -15.65
C LYS A 254 -12.07 20.35 -15.60
N TRP A 255 -10.89 19.81 -15.26
CA TRP A 255 -10.60 18.38 -15.25
C TRP A 255 -10.71 17.72 -13.86
N THR A 256 -10.97 18.50 -12.80
CA THR A 256 -11.08 17.94 -11.45
C THR A 256 -12.31 17.05 -11.31
N VAL A 257 -12.17 15.90 -10.64
CA VAL A 257 -13.27 15.01 -10.27
C VAL A 257 -13.75 15.33 -8.85
N ASN A 258 -12.86 15.80 -7.97
CA ASN A 258 -13.17 16.20 -6.60
C ASN A 258 -13.27 17.74 -6.46
N TRP A 259 -13.93 18.18 -5.39
CA TRP A 259 -14.18 19.59 -5.06
C TRP A 259 -14.92 20.42 -6.14
N ARG A 260 -15.66 19.78 -7.06
CA ARG A 260 -16.44 20.49 -8.10
C ARG A 260 -17.54 21.38 -7.52
N PHE A 261 -17.98 21.08 -6.30
CA PHE A 261 -18.94 21.88 -5.53
C PHE A 261 -18.31 23.13 -4.87
N VAL A 262 -16.99 23.27 -4.92
CA VAL A 262 -16.26 24.46 -4.42
C VAL A 262 -16.08 25.45 -5.58
N PRO A 263 -16.33 26.76 -5.37
CA PRO A 263 -16.06 27.77 -6.40
C PRO A 263 -14.60 27.74 -6.87
N GLU A 264 -14.37 27.94 -8.17
CA GLU A 264 -13.04 27.87 -8.78
C GLU A 264 -12.04 28.85 -8.13
N SER A 265 -12.49 30.05 -7.75
CA SER A 265 -11.66 31.04 -7.05
C SER A 265 -11.15 30.54 -5.68
N VAL A 266 -11.97 29.78 -4.96
CA VAL A 266 -11.58 29.17 -3.68
C VAL A 266 -10.68 27.96 -3.94
N PHE A 267 -11.03 27.11 -4.90
CA PHE A 267 -10.25 25.94 -5.29
C PHE A 267 -8.80 26.31 -5.66
N LEU A 268 -8.62 27.39 -6.44
CA LEU A 268 -7.31 27.86 -6.87
C LEU A 268 -6.54 28.64 -5.78
N SER A 269 -7.18 28.98 -4.66
CA SER A 269 -6.56 29.78 -3.61
C SER A 269 -5.44 29.02 -2.85
N GLY A 270 -4.40 29.75 -2.45
CA GLY A 270 -3.35 29.21 -1.58
C GLY A 270 -3.82 28.89 -0.16
N GLY A 271 -4.90 29.51 0.31
CA GLY A 271 -5.54 29.18 1.58
C GLY A 271 -6.14 27.78 1.57
N PHE A 272 -6.90 27.45 0.52
CA PHE A 272 -7.51 26.13 0.35
C PHE A 272 -6.46 25.02 0.23
N ALA A 273 -5.42 25.24 -0.59
CA ALA A 273 -4.31 24.28 -0.73
C ALA A 273 -3.59 24.00 0.61
N ARG A 274 -3.29 25.04 1.40
CA ARG A 274 -2.68 24.88 2.73
C ARG A 274 -3.61 24.19 3.73
N GLY A 275 -4.90 24.48 3.69
CA GLY A 275 -5.91 23.81 4.52
C GLY A 275 -5.98 22.31 4.23
N LEU A 276 -6.00 21.93 2.95
CA LEU A 276 -5.94 20.53 2.52
C LEU A 276 -4.65 19.83 2.95
N LEU A 277 -3.50 20.50 2.82
CA LEU A 277 -2.22 19.97 3.31
C LEU A 277 -2.22 19.77 4.83
N GLY A 278 -2.75 20.73 5.59
CA GLY A 278 -2.93 20.61 7.03
C GLY A 278 -3.83 19.43 7.40
N GLY A 279 -4.94 19.25 6.68
CA GLY A 279 -5.81 18.08 6.82
C GLY A 279 -5.10 16.76 6.51
N HIS A 280 -4.29 16.72 5.46
CA HIS A 280 -3.49 15.55 5.08
C HIS A 280 -2.51 15.15 6.19
N VAL A 281 -1.69 16.09 6.65
CA VAL A 281 -0.70 15.86 7.72
C VAL A 281 -1.41 15.50 9.03
N GLY A 282 -2.51 16.18 9.38
CA GLY A 282 -3.30 15.89 10.57
C GLY A 282 -3.87 14.47 10.58
N MET A 283 -4.50 14.04 9.48
CA MET A 283 -5.05 12.69 9.36
C MET A 283 -3.96 11.61 9.34
N LEU A 284 -2.85 11.83 8.63
CA LEU A 284 -1.69 10.94 8.68
C LEU A 284 -1.13 10.83 10.10
N GLY A 285 -1.04 11.96 10.83
CA GLY A 285 -0.62 11.99 12.23
C GLY A 285 -1.54 11.17 13.12
N LEU A 286 -2.86 11.35 13.00
CA LEU A 286 -3.84 10.57 13.78
C LEU A 286 -3.73 9.06 13.50
N PHE A 287 -3.69 8.66 12.22
CA PHE A 287 -3.52 7.24 11.88
C PHE A 287 -2.15 6.70 12.32
N GLY A 288 -1.08 7.45 12.09
CA GLY A 288 0.27 7.10 12.54
C GLY A 288 0.34 6.86 14.05
N LEU A 289 -0.21 7.78 14.85
CA LEU A 289 -0.15 7.72 16.31
C LEU A 289 -1.04 6.65 16.93
N PHE A 290 -2.24 6.44 16.40
CA PHE A 290 -3.26 5.62 17.07
C PHE A 290 -3.63 4.31 16.36
N ARG A 291 -3.27 4.17 15.08
CA ARG A 291 -3.70 3.04 14.24
C ARG A 291 -2.53 2.24 13.69
N TRP A 292 -1.45 2.91 13.29
CA TRP A 292 -0.25 2.25 12.76
C TRP A 292 0.80 1.97 13.84
N THR A 293 0.82 2.79 14.90
CA THR A 293 1.76 2.65 16.02
C THR A 293 1.03 2.68 17.37
N GLY A 294 1.77 2.34 18.42
CA GLY A 294 1.33 2.50 19.81
C GLY A 294 1.72 3.83 20.45
N ILE A 295 2.22 4.81 19.68
CA ILE A 295 2.72 6.09 20.22
C ILE A 295 1.60 6.85 20.94
N GLY A 296 0.38 6.90 20.39
CA GLY A 296 -0.74 7.56 21.03
C GLY A 296 -1.15 6.96 22.39
N ARG A 297 -0.77 5.71 22.66
CA ARG A 297 -1.05 5.02 23.94
C ARG A 297 0.14 5.02 24.90
N MET A 298 1.37 4.90 24.39
CA MET A 298 2.58 4.69 25.19
C MET A 298 3.60 5.85 25.12
N GLY A 299 3.32 6.89 24.33
CA GLY A 299 4.24 7.98 24.05
C GLY A 299 5.58 7.51 23.46
N LEU A 300 6.66 8.18 23.87
CA LEU A 300 8.03 7.84 23.46
C LEU A 300 8.50 6.44 23.93
N GLY A 301 7.79 5.82 24.88
CA GLY A 301 8.05 4.44 25.29
C GLY A 301 7.92 3.45 24.13
N TRP A 302 6.96 3.67 23.21
CA TRP A 302 6.81 2.84 22.02
C TRP A 302 8.01 2.96 21.06
N VAL A 303 8.54 4.17 20.89
CA VAL A 303 9.70 4.43 20.03
C VAL A 303 10.94 3.75 20.61
N ARG A 304 11.18 3.88 21.92
CA ARG A 304 12.29 3.21 22.61
C ARG A 304 12.18 1.69 22.51
N LEU A 305 10.98 1.14 22.63
CA LEU A 305 10.72 -0.29 22.50
C LEU A 305 11.10 -0.82 21.11
N ASN A 306 10.73 -0.09 20.06
CA ASN A 306 10.94 -0.49 18.67
C ASN A 306 12.26 0.02 18.06
N TRP A 307 13.10 0.73 18.84
CA TRP A 307 14.30 1.37 18.33
C TRP A 307 15.25 0.41 17.60
N SER A 308 15.44 -0.79 18.18
CA SER A 308 16.24 -1.86 17.57
C SER A 308 15.36 -2.95 16.96
N GLY A 309 14.12 -2.61 16.59
CA GLY A 309 13.13 -3.51 16.01
C GLY A 309 12.61 -4.55 17.00
N PRO A 310 11.94 -5.60 16.51
CA PRO A 310 11.32 -6.62 17.36
C PRO A 310 12.29 -7.35 18.28
N VAL A 311 13.55 -7.54 17.85
CA VAL A 311 14.59 -8.19 18.67
C VAL A 311 14.99 -7.32 19.85
N GLY A 312 15.11 -6.00 19.64
CA GLY A 312 15.35 -5.05 20.72
C GLY A 312 14.18 -4.95 21.70
N ALA A 313 12.96 -5.00 21.17
CA ALA A 313 11.74 -4.92 21.98
C ALA A 313 11.63 -6.06 23.01
N VAL A 314 12.16 -7.25 22.67
CA VAL A 314 12.18 -8.42 23.55
C VAL A 314 13.58 -8.74 24.12
N ALA A 315 14.51 -7.77 24.11
CA ALA A 315 15.92 -7.97 24.49
C ALA A 315 16.18 -8.70 25.83
N PRO A 316 15.40 -8.51 26.92
CA PRO A 316 15.59 -9.29 28.15
C PRO A 316 15.38 -10.80 27.97
N ALA A 317 14.53 -11.19 27.03
CA ALA A 317 14.29 -12.58 26.61
C ALA A 317 15.21 -13.03 25.47
N ALA A 318 15.75 -12.07 24.68
CA ALA A 318 16.58 -12.35 23.51
C ALA A 318 17.98 -12.92 23.83
N ALA A 319 18.46 -12.73 25.07
CA ALA A 319 19.72 -13.32 25.55
C ALA A 319 19.73 -14.86 25.44
N GLN A 320 18.56 -15.51 25.41
CA GLN A 320 18.40 -16.95 25.22
C GLN A 320 18.55 -17.39 23.74
N TYR A 321 18.37 -16.49 22.78
CA TYR A 321 18.41 -16.77 21.34
C TYR A 321 19.81 -16.50 20.75
N LYS A 322 20.78 -17.33 21.14
CA LYS A 322 22.17 -17.20 20.68
C LYS A 322 22.33 -17.44 19.16
N SER A 323 21.58 -18.38 18.59
CA SER A 323 21.68 -18.74 17.16
C SER A 323 20.96 -17.77 16.22
N ALA A 324 21.52 -17.59 15.01
CA ALA A 324 20.93 -16.75 13.96
C ALA A 324 19.52 -17.23 13.53
N VAL A 325 19.31 -18.55 13.50
CA VAL A 325 18.00 -19.17 13.16
C VAL A 325 16.91 -18.75 14.15
N ASN A 326 17.23 -18.76 15.45
CA ASN A 326 16.28 -18.38 16.49
C ASN A 326 15.94 -16.88 16.44
N ARG A 327 16.91 -16.02 16.13
CA ARG A 327 16.66 -14.58 15.90
C ARG A 327 15.78 -14.34 14.69
N ALA A 328 16.02 -15.05 13.58
CA ALA A 328 15.18 -14.95 12.38
C ALA A 328 13.73 -15.41 12.66
N LYS A 329 13.54 -16.48 13.45
CA LYS A 329 12.19 -16.91 13.86
C LYS A 329 11.49 -15.86 14.70
N LEU A 330 12.20 -15.24 15.63
CA LEU A 330 11.69 -14.16 16.48
C LEU A 330 11.29 -12.93 15.66
N GLU A 331 12.17 -12.45 14.78
CA GLU A 331 11.89 -11.34 13.86
C GLU A 331 10.64 -11.63 13.02
N ARG A 332 10.50 -12.85 12.49
CA ARG A 332 9.33 -13.26 11.71
C ARG A 332 8.04 -13.29 12.52
N THR A 333 8.12 -13.63 13.80
CA THR A 333 6.96 -13.74 14.71
C THR A 333 6.40 -12.38 15.04
N PHE A 334 7.26 -11.37 15.20
CA PHE A 334 6.87 -10.04 15.63
C PHE A 334 6.92 -8.98 14.52
N ALA A 335 7.33 -9.36 13.30
CA ALA A 335 7.27 -8.47 12.15
C ALA A 335 5.81 -8.10 11.80
N PRO A 336 5.60 -6.92 11.18
CA PRO A 336 4.29 -6.54 10.67
C PRO A 336 3.69 -7.60 9.75
N THR A 337 2.39 -7.85 9.88
CA THR A 337 1.66 -8.76 8.99
C THR A 337 1.50 -8.13 7.60
N ALA A 338 1.25 -8.95 6.58
CA ALA A 338 0.88 -8.43 5.26
C ALA A 338 -0.41 -7.60 5.32
N ASP A 339 -1.35 -7.96 6.20
CA ASP A 339 -2.59 -7.22 6.41
C ASP A 339 -2.34 -5.80 6.93
N TYR A 340 -1.47 -5.64 7.93
CA TYR A 340 -1.01 -4.35 8.42
C TYR A 340 -0.34 -3.53 7.32
N ILE A 341 0.59 -4.15 6.59
CA ILE A 341 1.38 -3.49 5.54
C ILE A 341 0.45 -2.91 4.48
N LEU A 342 -0.47 -3.73 3.96
CA LEU A 342 -1.44 -3.31 2.96
C LEU A 342 -2.39 -2.24 3.51
N SER A 343 -2.96 -2.45 4.69
CA SER A 343 -3.92 -1.52 5.29
C SER A 343 -3.29 -0.15 5.56
N SER A 344 -2.07 -0.10 6.09
CA SER A 344 -1.38 1.14 6.39
C SER A 344 -1.00 1.92 5.12
N LEU A 345 -0.40 1.26 4.12
CA LEU A 345 -0.05 1.89 2.85
C LEU A 345 -1.28 2.39 2.10
N PHE A 346 -2.32 1.57 1.97
CA PHE A 346 -3.53 1.93 1.24
C PHE A 346 -4.33 3.03 1.96
N THR A 347 -4.32 3.03 3.30
CA THR A 347 -4.94 4.13 4.08
C THR A 347 -4.17 5.43 3.93
N ALA A 348 -2.84 5.41 3.93
CA ALA A 348 -2.02 6.61 3.70
C ALA A 348 -2.35 7.26 2.34
N ASN A 349 -2.47 6.43 1.30
CA ASN A 349 -2.86 6.88 -0.02
C ASN A 349 -4.30 7.38 -0.07
N LEU A 350 -5.27 6.70 0.56
CA LEU A 350 -6.65 7.19 0.64
C LEU A 350 -6.74 8.58 1.31
N ILE A 351 -5.97 8.82 2.38
CA ILE A 351 -5.87 10.14 3.01
C ILE A 351 -5.30 11.16 2.01
N GLY A 352 -4.30 10.78 1.23
CA GLY A 352 -3.77 11.56 0.11
C GLY A 352 -4.83 11.91 -0.94
N ILE A 353 -5.63 10.93 -1.38
CA ILE A 353 -6.72 11.12 -2.35
C ILE A 353 -7.76 12.09 -1.81
N ILE A 354 -8.20 11.93 -0.55
CA ILE A 354 -9.19 12.82 0.10
C ILE A 354 -8.68 14.27 0.15
N CYS A 355 -7.40 14.46 0.48
CA CYS A 355 -6.81 15.78 0.66
C CYS A 355 -6.22 16.37 -0.62
N SER A 356 -6.27 15.66 -1.74
CA SER A 356 -5.75 16.19 -2.99
C SER A 356 -6.62 17.36 -3.44
N ARG A 357 -6.00 18.50 -3.76
CA ARG A 357 -6.76 19.64 -4.31
C ARG A 357 -7.42 19.28 -5.63
N SER A 358 -6.68 18.67 -6.55
CA SER A 358 -7.23 18.25 -7.85
C SER A 358 -7.02 16.77 -8.06
N LEU A 359 -8.08 16.08 -8.47
CA LEU A 359 -8.02 14.70 -8.93
C LEU A 359 -8.43 14.66 -10.39
N HIS A 360 -7.50 14.32 -11.27
CA HIS A 360 -7.81 14.06 -12.67
C HIS A 360 -8.13 12.59 -12.87
N TYR A 361 -8.93 12.32 -13.89
CA TYR A 361 -9.47 11.03 -14.28
C TYR A 361 -8.49 9.84 -14.30
N GLN A 362 -7.20 10.08 -14.59
CA GLN A 362 -6.18 9.04 -14.59
C GLN A 362 -5.73 8.63 -13.17
N PHE A 363 -5.90 9.49 -12.18
CA PHE A 363 -5.50 9.24 -10.79
C PHE A 363 -6.36 8.16 -10.11
N TYR A 364 -7.46 7.72 -10.74
CA TYR A 364 -8.19 6.56 -10.26
C TYR A 364 -7.32 5.30 -10.19
N SER A 365 -6.38 5.15 -11.13
CA SER A 365 -5.40 4.06 -11.12
C SER A 365 -4.54 4.00 -9.86
N TRP A 366 -4.41 5.12 -9.12
CA TRP A 366 -3.57 5.19 -7.92
C TRP A 366 -4.12 4.36 -6.76
N TYR A 367 -5.42 4.05 -6.77
CA TYR A 367 -6.06 3.43 -5.60
C TYR A 367 -7.27 2.55 -5.89
N ALA A 368 -7.78 2.45 -7.14
CA ALA A 368 -8.95 1.63 -7.46
C ALA A 368 -8.84 0.18 -6.93
N HIS A 369 -7.68 -0.47 -7.15
CA HIS A 369 -7.39 -1.82 -6.66
C HIS A 369 -7.29 -1.94 -5.13
N GLN A 370 -7.15 -0.83 -4.42
CA GLN A 370 -7.02 -0.78 -2.95
C GLN A 370 -8.38 -0.72 -2.27
N ILE A 371 -9.40 -0.18 -2.96
CA ILE A 371 -10.75 0.05 -2.41
C ILE A 371 -11.39 -1.24 -1.89
N PRO A 372 -11.44 -2.38 -2.62
CA PRO A 372 -12.09 -3.58 -2.12
C PRO A 372 -11.41 -4.13 -0.86
N PHE A 373 -10.08 -4.09 -0.80
CA PHE A 373 -9.30 -4.50 0.37
C PHE A 373 -9.61 -3.63 1.58
N LEU A 374 -9.58 -2.30 1.42
CA LEU A 374 -9.88 -1.37 2.50
C LEU A 374 -11.33 -1.51 3.00
N LEU A 375 -12.30 -1.68 2.11
CA LEU A 375 -13.71 -1.92 2.47
C LEU A 375 -13.89 -3.22 3.26
N TRP A 376 -13.17 -4.26 2.87
CA TRP A 376 -13.19 -5.53 3.60
C TRP A 376 -12.72 -5.35 5.04
N ARG A 377 -11.66 -4.58 5.27
CA ARG A 377 -11.13 -4.27 6.60
C ARG A 377 -11.91 -3.23 7.37
N ALA A 378 -12.64 -2.35 6.70
CA ALA A 378 -13.44 -1.32 7.34
C ALA A 378 -14.59 -1.92 8.18
N HIS A 379 -14.85 -1.32 9.34
CA HIS A 379 -16.02 -1.63 10.17
C HIS A 379 -17.24 -0.87 9.63
N LEU A 380 -17.86 -1.43 8.60
CA LEU A 380 -19.03 -0.90 7.92
C LEU A 380 -20.09 -2.00 7.71
N PRO A 381 -21.38 -1.65 7.73
CA PRO A 381 -22.45 -2.54 7.25
C PRO A 381 -22.16 -3.08 5.85
N ILE A 382 -22.55 -4.33 5.59
CA ILE A 382 -22.32 -5.00 4.30
C ILE A 382 -22.90 -4.20 3.12
N LEU A 383 -24.05 -3.55 3.32
CA LEU A 383 -24.67 -2.71 2.29
C LEU A 383 -23.73 -1.58 1.85
N LEU A 384 -23.07 -0.89 2.80
CA LEU A 384 -22.09 0.15 2.45
C LEU A 384 -20.86 -0.43 1.77
N LYS A 385 -20.41 -1.62 2.16
CA LYS A 385 -19.28 -2.30 1.50
C LYS A 385 -19.57 -2.62 0.02
N ILE A 386 -20.84 -2.83 -0.34
CA ILE A 386 -21.29 -3.07 -1.72
C ILE A 386 -21.53 -1.75 -2.47
N LEU A 387 -22.17 -0.77 -1.84
CA LEU A 387 -22.54 0.50 -2.50
C LEU A 387 -21.36 1.44 -2.75
N LEU A 388 -20.38 1.49 -1.84
CA LEU A 388 -19.22 2.38 -1.95
C LEU A 388 -18.38 2.15 -3.22
N PRO A 389 -17.97 0.91 -3.60
CA PRO A 389 -17.18 0.73 -4.82
C PRO A 389 -17.97 1.11 -6.08
N ILE A 390 -19.27 0.86 -6.11
CA ILE A 390 -20.15 1.24 -7.23
C ILE A 390 -20.23 2.77 -7.34
N THR A 391 -20.54 3.47 -6.26
CA THR A 391 -20.66 4.94 -6.26
C THR A 391 -19.33 5.63 -6.58
N ILE A 392 -18.20 5.10 -6.10
CA ILE A 392 -16.88 5.60 -6.45
C ILE A 392 -16.62 5.41 -7.96
N GLU A 393 -16.82 4.20 -8.50
CA GLU A 393 -16.64 3.94 -9.94
C GLU A 393 -17.53 4.86 -10.79
N LEU A 394 -18.80 5.06 -10.41
CA LEU A 394 -19.71 5.97 -11.11
C LEU A 394 -19.24 7.42 -11.07
N ALA A 395 -18.78 7.89 -9.91
CA ALA A 395 -18.27 9.26 -9.77
C ALA A 395 -17.03 9.50 -10.66
N TRP A 396 -16.12 8.52 -10.74
CA TRP A 396 -14.98 8.60 -11.64
C TRP A 396 -15.36 8.51 -13.12
N ASN A 397 -16.44 7.83 -13.47
CA ASN A 397 -16.91 7.71 -14.85
C ASN A 397 -17.82 8.86 -15.32
N THR A 398 -18.24 9.75 -14.42
CA THR A 398 -19.02 10.94 -14.77
C THR A 398 -18.11 11.99 -15.42
N PHE A 399 -18.32 12.30 -16.70
CA PHE A 399 -17.55 13.30 -17.44
C PHE A 399 -18.46 14.28 -18.21
N PRO A 400 -18.29 15.61 -18.07
CA PRO A 400 -17.49 16.27 -17.03
C PRO A 400 -18.06 15.97 -15.64
N SER A 401 -17.24 16.13 -14.59
CA SER A 401 -17.68 15.94 -13.21
C SER A 401 -18.74 16.98 -12.84
N THR A 402 -19.71 16.58 -12.01
CA THR A 402 -20.77 17.44 -11.48
C THR A 402 -20.58 17.70 -9.99
N THR A 403 -21.28 18.70 -9.44
CA THR A 403 -21.37 18.94 -8.00
C THR A 403 -21.76 17.66 -7.25
N LEU A 404 -22.78 16.95 -7.74
CA LEU A 404 -23.26 15.71 -7.13
C LEU A 404 -22.22 14.59 -7.20
N SER A 405 -21.63 14.31 -8.36
CA SER A 405 -20.64 13.23 -8.49
C SER A 405 -19.42 13.49 -7.61
N SER A 406 -19.02 14.75 -7.47
CA SER A 406 -17.90 15.17 -6.65
C SER A 406 -18.17 15.07 -5.13
N LEU A 407 -19.37 15.47 -4.69
CA LEU A 407 -19.82 15.28 -3.31
C LEU A 407 -19.94 13.80 -2.95
N VAL A 408 -20.52 12.99 -3.83
CA VAL A 408 -20.65 11.54 -3.64
C VAL A 408 -19.28 10.89 -3.53
N LEU A 409 -18.31 11.27 -4.38
CA LEU A 409 -16.95 10.77 -4.29
C LEU A 409 -16.32 11.05 -2.92
N LEU A 410 -16.34 12.31 -2.50
CA LEU A 410 -15.77 12.72 -1.20
C LEU A 410 -16.48 12.03 -0.03
N ALA A 411 -17.82 11.99 -0.03
CA ALA A 411 -18.59 11.32 1.00
C ALA A 411 -18.26 9.82 1.08
N SER A 412 -18.16 9.14 -0.06
CA SER A 412 -17.77 7.73 -0.12
C SER A 412 -16.38 7.49 0.46
N HIS A 413 -15.40 8.35 0.17
CA HIS A 413 -14.06 8.25 0.75
C HIS A 413 -14.05 8.52 2.26
N LEU A 414 -14.81 9.52 2.74
CA LEU A 414 -14.89 9.83 4.17
C LEU A 414 -15.57 8.70 4.95
N VAL A 415 -16.65 8.11 4.41
CA VAL A 415 -17.31 6.93 5.00
C VAL A 415 -16.35 5.74 5.07
N LEU A 416 -15.60 5.49 4.00
CA LEU A 416 -14.57 4.45 3.98
C LEU A 416 -13.49 4.71 5.04
N LEU A 417 -12.93 5.92 5.09
CA LEU A 417 -11.89 6.30 6.05
C LEU A 417 -12.39 6.18 7.50
N ALA A 418 -13.62 6.63 7.79
CA ALA A 418 -14.25 6.48 9.10
C ALA A 418 -14.54 5.00 9.46
N GLY A 419 -14.86 4.17 8.46
CA GLY A 419 -14.97 2.73 8.62
C GLY A 419 -13.63 2.07 8.97
N ILE A 420 -12.54 2.49 8.32
CA ILE A 420 -11.18 2.01 8.62
C ILE A 420 -10.75 2.49 10.00
N TRP A 421 -11.05 3.73 10.39
CA TRP A 421 -10.76 4.25 11.74
C TRP A 421 -11.44 3.43 12.84
N ARG A 422 -12.68 3.00 12.60
CA ARG A 422 -13.48 2.18 13.54
C ARG A 422 -13.17 0.69 13.50
N ALA A 423 -12.46 0.20 12.48
CA ALA A 423 -12.04 -1.20 12.44
C ALA A 423 -11.34 -1.58 13.75
N HIS A 424 -11.65 -2.73 14.34
CA HIS A 424 -10.83 -3.18 15.46
C HIS A 424 -9.39 -3.22 14.99
N ALA A 425 -8.52 -2.56 15.76
CA ALA A 425 -7.11 -2.41 15.49
C ALA A 425 -6.44 -3.79 15.57
N GLY A 426 -6.64 -4.62 14.54
CA GLY A 426 -6.04 -5.95 14.45
C GLY A 426 -4.52 -5.91 14.65
N ASP A 427 -3.90 -4.74 14.48
CA ASP A 427 -2.47 -4.53 14.63
C ASP A 427 -2.06 -3.87 15.96
N ALA A 428 -2.99 -3.28 16.71
CA ALA A 428 -2.76 -2.95 18.12
C ALA A 428 -2.55 -4.22 18.97
N LEU A 429 -3.06 -5.36 18.49
CA LEU A 429 -2.84 -6.69 19.05
C LEU A 429 -1.38 -7.15 18.86
N GLN A 430 -0.62 -6.63 17.88
CA GLN A 430 0.80 -6.96 17.75
C GLN A 430 1.65 -6.22 18.79
N ASP A 431 1.36 -4.95 19.07
CA ASP A 431 2.03 -4.23 20.17
C ASP A 431 1.68 -4.86 21.52
N GLU A 432 0.42 -5.27 21.71
CA GLU A 432 0.04 -6.05 22.88
C GLU A 432 0.72 -7.42 22.92
N ALA A 433 0.91 -8.11 21.79
CA ALA A 433 1.65 -9.36 21.74
C ALA A 433 3.14 -9.17 22.07
N VAL A 434 3.78 -8.10 21.60
CA VAL A 434 5.15 -7.73 21.97
C VAL A 434 5.23 -7.38 23.46
N LEU A 435 4.27 -6.61 23.98
CA LEU A 435 4.21 -6.25 25.39
C LEU A 435 3.93 -7.46 26.29
N ARG A 436 3.00 -8.35 25.90
CA ARG A 436 2.71 -9.62 26.58
C ARG A 436 3.89 -10.58 26.50
N ALA A 437 4.59 -10.66 25.36
CA ALA A 437 5.81 -11.45 25.24
C ALA A 437 6.91 -10.93 26.17
N ARG A 438 7.05 -9.60 26.30
CA ARG A 438 7.96 -8.99 27.27
C ARG A 438 7.55 -9.24 28.72
N ALA A 439 6.24 -9.25 29.02
CA ALA A 439 5.70 -9.48 30.37
C ALA A 439 5.69 -10.97 30.79
N GLY A 440 5.44 -11.88 29.85
CA GLY A 440 5.33 -13.33 30.06
C GLY A 440 6.66 -14.09 30.09
N PHE A 441 7.77 -13.41 29.86
CA PHE A 441 9.13 -13.97 29.96
C PHE A 441 9.72 -13.74 31.38
N LYS A 442 8.98 -14.13 32.42
CA LYS A 442 9.49 -14.30 33.79
C LYS A 442 9.50 -15.80 34.14
N PRO A 443 10.47 -16.29 34.94
CA PRO A 443 10.73 -17.72 35.10
C PRO A 443 9.50 -18.41 35.68
N THR A 444 9.18 -19.61 35.19
CA THR A 444 8.19 -20.49 35.81
C THR A 444 8.42 -20.58 37.33
N ALA A 445 7.34 -20.56 38.12
CA ALA A 445 7.35 -20.46 39.58
C ALA A 445 8.27 -21.47 40.31
N ALA A 446 8.57 -22.61 39.66
CA ALA A 446 9.55 -23.59 40.15
C ALA A 446 10.98 -23.04 40.31
N ALA A 447 11.39 -22.07 39.49
CA ALA A 447 12.74 -21.48 39.53
C ALA A 447 12.83 -20.28 40.50
N ALA A 448 11.71 -19.62 40.82
CA ALA A 448 11.67 -18.57 41.83
C ALA A 448 11.82 -19.15 43.25
N ALA A 449 11.29 -20.36 43.48
CA ALA A 449 11.41 -21.08 44.75
C ALA A 449 12.86 -21.54 45.04
N ALA A 450 13.63 -21.88 44.01
CA ALA A 450 15.02 -22.30 44.16
C ALA A 450 16.01 -21.13 44.40
N PHE A 451 15.60 -19.89 44.13
CA PHE A 451 16.39 -18.68 44.41
C PHE A 451 16.04 -18.03 45.77
N ALA A 452 14.99 -18.51 46.44
CA ALA A 452 14.67 -18.13 47.82
C ALA A 452 15.51 -18.91 48.85
N THR A 453 16.19 -19.99 48.43
CA THR A 453 17.04 -20.81 49.28
C THR A 453 18.51 -20.50 49.05
N GLY A 454 18.94 -19.33 49.54
CA GLY A 454 20.32 -18.89 49.51
C GLY A 454 20.57 -17.74 50.49
N GLY A 455 20.52 -18.03 51.79
CA GLY A 455 20.86 -17.09 52.85
C GLY A 455 20.44 -17.62 54.21
N GLY A 456 21.41 -18.00 55.03
CA GLY A 456 21.21 -18.76 56.26
C GLY A 456 20.61 -17.98 57.44
N GLY A 457 20.28 -18.75 58.48
CA GLY A 457 20.05 -18.23 59.83
C GLY A 457 18.74 -18.69 60.46
N GLY A 458 18.79 -19.79 61.22
CA GLY A 458 18.27 -19.82 62.57
C GLY A 458 16.82 -20.21 62.85
N VAL A 459 16.69 -21.39 63.47
CA VAL A 459 15.92 -21.72 64.69
C VAL A 459 14.37 -21.75 64.64
N VAL A 460 13.83 -22.85 65.22
CA VAL A 460 12.47 -23.14 65.73
C VAL A 460 11.38 -23.33 64.65
N GLY A 461 10.58 -24.40 64.60
CA GLY A 461 10.38 -25.57 65.45
C GLY A 461 9.05 -26.24 65.06
N GLY A 462 8.87 -27.51 65.46
CA GLY A 462 7.55 -28.09 65.72
C GLY A 462 6.83 -28.83 64.59
N GLY A 463 6.85 -30.17 64.68
CA GLY A 463 5.63 -30.97 64.52
C GLY A 463 5.35 -31.60 63.15
N SER A 464 6.04 -32.69 62.81
CA SER A 464 5.56 -33.64 61.81
C SER A 464 4.61 -34.65 62.45
N LYS A 465 3.42 -34.77 61.85
CA LYS A 465 2.39 -35.77 62.11
C LYS A 465 2.84 -37.16 61.65
N ALA A 466 2.58 -38.17 62.47
CA ALA A 466 2.36 -39.54 62.01
C ALA A 466 1.25 -40.18 62.86
N SER A 467 0.08 -40.38 62.27
CA SER A 467 -0.90 -41.35 62.75
C SER A 467 -1.85 -41.74 61.63
N THR A 468 -1.67 -42.99 61.22
CA THR A 468 -2.43 -43.78 60.28
C THR A 468 -3.70 -44.32 60.93
N ARG A 469 -4.83 -44.26 60.22
CA ARG A 469 -6.07 -45.10 60.33
C ARG A 469 -7.13 -44.46 59.43
N GLY A 470 -7.94 -45.12 58.61
CA GLY A 470 -8.23 -46.54 58.38
C GLY A 470 -9.58 -46.64 57.64
N GLY A 471 -9.84 -47.79 56.99
CA GLY A 471 -11.18 -48.22 56.50
C GLY A 471 -11.49 -47.78 55.06
N LYS A 472 -11.49 -48.60 54.00
CA LYS A 472 -12.04 -49.95 53.74
C LYS A 472 -13.58 -50.04 53.82
N LYS A 473 -14.20 -49.92 52.64
CA LYS A 473 -15.40 -50.61 52.07
C LYS A 473 -16.44 -51.20 53.03
N ARG A 474 -17.71 -50.78 52.86
CA ARG A 474 -18.86 -51.59 52.36
C ARG A 474 -20.20 -50.98 52.79
N ARG A 475 -20.96 -50.48 51.80
CA ARG A 475 -22.36 -50.75 51.43
C ARG A 475 -22.96 -49.51 50.80
#